data_AF-A0A4Y2EH10-F1
#
_entry.id   AF-A0A4Y2EH10-F1
#
_cell.length_a   1.000
_cell.length_b   1.000
_cell.length_c   1.000
_cell.angle_alpha   90.00
_cell.angle_beta   90.00
_cell.angle_gamma   90.00
#
_symmetry.space_group_name_H-M   'P 1'
#
loop_
_entity.id
_entity.type
_entity.pdbx_description
1 polymer ?
#
loop_
_entity_poly.entity_id
_entity_poly.type
_entity_poly.pdbx_seq_one_letter_code
_entity_poly.pdbx_strand_id
1 'polypeptide(L)'
;MDEEAVEQWINEDSTLECCEVLSDDDIVPRVTYGSEETRNFKECPESDEESLITHQKLIHGDALVHTEALLNYMKQEDEITPAEKMLLRNLSSIIRGRVNEKQKQTSNI
;
A
#
# COMPACT_ATOMS: atom_id res chain seq x y z
N MET A 1 -4.50 -18.71 -13.78
CA MET A 1 -3.20 -18.17 -13.38
C MET A 1 -2.20 -18.88 -14.26
N ASP A 2 -1.46 -18.13 -15.09
CA ASP A 2 -0.54 -18.72 -16.04
C ASP A 2 0.78 -19.04 -15.33
N GLU A 3 1.04 -20.33 -15.15
CA GLU A 3 2.20 -20.85 -14.42
C GLU A 3 3.51 -20.47 -15.13
N GLU A 4 3.47 -20.36 -16.46
CA GLU A 4 4.61 -19.96 -17.29
C GLU A 4 5.02 -18.49 -17.06
N ALA A 5 4.04 -17.60 -16.83
CA ALA A 5 4.31 -16.20 -16.51
C ALA A 5 4.95 -16.02 -15.12
N VAL A 6 4.59 -16.87 -14.16
CA VAL A 6 5.18 -16.86 -12.81
C VAL A 6 6.61 -17.38 -12.84
N GLU A 7 6.88 -18.44 -13.60
CA GLU A 7 8.24 -18.95 -13.78
C GLU A 7 9.15 -17.94 -14.50
N GLN A 8 8.65 -17.21 -15.51
CA GLN A 8 9.44 -16.16 -16.15
C GLN A 8 9.79 -15.03 -15.19
N TRP A 9 8.83 -14.55 -14.40
CA TRP A 9 9.08 -13.52 -13.38
C TRP A 9 10.15 -13.94 -12.37
N ILE A 10 10.13 -15.20 -11.92
CA ILE A 10 11.09 -15.72 -10.94
C ILE A 10 12.48 -15.90 -11.57
N ASN A 11 12.56 -16.35 -12.82
CA ASN A 11 13.84 -16.55 -13.50
C ASN A 11 14.53 -15.23 -13.87
N GLU A 12 13.75 -14.18 -14.19
CA GLU A 12 14.29 -12.83 -14.41
C GLU A 12 14.84 -12.23 -13.11
N ASP A 13 14.11 -12.36 -12.00
CA ASP A 13 14.56 -11.87 -10.69
C ASP A 13 15.81 -12.60 -10.19
N SER A 14 15.91 -13.92 -10.46
CA SER A 14 17.04 -14.74 -10.02
C SER A 14 18.35 -14.51 -10.79
N THR A 15 18.32 -13.89 -11.97
CA THR A 15 19.53 -13.64 -12.78
C THR A 15 20.06 -12.22 -12.65
N LEU A 16 19.32 -11.33 -12.00
CA LEU A 16 19.75 -9.97 -11.72
C LEU A 16 20.57 -9.92 -10.43
N GLU A 17 21.86 -9.56 -10.56
CA GLU A 17 22.77 -9.22 -9.46
C GLU A 17 22.39 -7.86 -8.82
N CYS A 18 21.09 -7.63 -8.58
CA CYS A 18 20.58 -6.33 -8.12
C CYS A 18 20.44 -6.24 -6.59
N CYS A 19 20.43 -7.37 -5.88
CA CYS A 19 20.15 -7.42 -4.45
C CYS A 19 21.35 -7.96 -3.68
N GLU A 20 22.19 -7.06 -3.16
CA GLU A 20 23.18 -7.42 -2.15
C GLU A 20 22.47 -7.67 -0.81
N VAL A 21 22.68 -8.85 -0.21
CA VAL A 21 22.17 -9.15 1.13
C VAL A 21 23.10 -8.51 2.15
N LEU A 22 22.67 -7.38 2.70
CA LEU A 22 23.42 -6.67 3.74
C LEU A 22 23.17 -7.28 5.12
N SER A 23 24.21 -7.30 5.97
CA SER A 23 24.04 -7.62 7.38
C SER A 23 23.49 -6.42 8.15
N ASP A 24 22.93 -6.67 9.33
CA ASP A 24 22.42 -5.60 10.20
C ASP A 24 23.50 -4.54 10.49
N ASP A 25 24.77 -4.97 10.62
CA ASP A 25 25.92 -4.10 10.84
C ASP A 25 26.24 -3.20 9.61
N ASP A 26 25.88 -3.63 8.41
CA ASP A 26 26.08 -2.88 7.15
C ASP A 26 24.92 -1.91 6.85
N ILE A 27 23.73 -2.14 7.43
CA ILE A 27 22.52 -1.31 7.24
C ILE A 27 22.57 -0.05 8.12
N VAL A 28 22.97 -0.20 9.38
CA VAL A 28 22.97 0.88 10.38
C VAL A 28 23.78 2.12 9.92
N PRO A 29 24.98 1.99 9.31
CA PRO A 29 25.75 3.13 8.81
C PRO A 29 25.08 3.82 7.61
N ARG A 30 24.48 3.03 6.69
CA ARG A 30 23.83 3.55 5.47
C ARG A 30 22.58 4.38 5.75
N VAL A 31 21.87 4.07 6.85
CA VAL A 31 20.68 4.80 7.30
C VAL A 31 21.04 6.05 8.10
N THR A 32 22.16 6.02 8.83
CA THR A 32 22.54 7.10 9.77
C THR A 32 23.38 8.20 9.14
N TYR A 33 24.19 7.87 8.13
CA TYR A 33 24.89 8.85 7.30
C TYR A 33 24.36 8.70 5.88
N GLY A 34 23.56 9.69 5.44
CA GLY A 34 23.05 9.75 4.07
C GLY A 34 24.17 9.43 3.07
N SER A 35 23.95 8.37 2.29
CA SER A 35 24.94 7.68 1.48
C SER A 35 25.84 8.63 0.67
N GLU A 36 27.10 8.76 1.07
CA GLU A 36 28.18 9.38 0.27
C GLU A 36 28.87 8.35 -0.65
N GLU A 37 28.20 7.27 -1.06
CA GLU A 37 28.79 6.25 -1.93
C GLU A 37 28.09 6.21 -3.29
N THR A 38 28.34 7.26 -4.07
CA THR A 38 28.04 7.31 -5.49
C THR A 38 28.90 6.29 -6.24
N ARG A 39 28.40 5.07 -6.46
CA ARG A 39 28.88 4.24 -7.58
C ARG A 39 27.84 3.22 -8.04
N ASN A 40 27.30 3.49 -9.23
CA ASN A 40 26.72 2.53 -10.17
C ASN A 40 25.28 2.03 -9.99
N PHE A 41 24.42 2.69 -9.20
CA PHE A 41 23.02 2.67 -9.59
C PHE A 41 22.90 3.59 -10.80
N LYS A 42 22.69 3.02 -11.99
CA LYS A 42 22.23 3.80 -13.13
C LYS A 42 20.96 4.49 -12.64
N GLU A 43 21.08 5.78 -12.36
CA GLU A 43 20.00 6.64 -11.95
C GLU A 43 18.89 6.40 -12.97
N CYS A 44 17.85 5.69 -12.50
CA CYS A 44 16.58 5.69 -13.19
C CYS A 44 16.28 7.19 -13.37
N PRO A 45 16.07 7.70 -14.59
CA PRO A 45 15.67 9.10 -14.72
C PRO A 45 14.51 9.26 -13.75
N GLU A 46 14.60 10.23 -12.83
CA GLU A 46 13.49 10.63 -11.99
C GLU A 46 12.30 10.66 -12.93
N SER A 47 11.42 9.67 -12.79
CA SER A 47 10.18 9.72 -13.51
C SER A 47 9.56 11.00 -12.98
N ASP A 48 9.30 11.97 -13.86
CA ASP A 48 8.54 13.19 -13.58
C ASP A 48 7.13 12.88 -13.02
N GLU A 49 6.85 11.62 -12.72
CA GLU A 49 5.88 11.16 -11.75
C GLU A 49 6.30 11.50 -10.30
N GLU A 50 6.64 12.78 -10.09
CA GLU A 50 6.19 13.53 -8.92
C GLU A 50 4.63 13.62 -8.97
N SER A 51 3.95 12.49 -9.15
CA SER A 51 2.50 12.40 -9.07
C SER A 51 2.14 12.27 -7.60
N LEU A 52 2.17 13.43 -6.95
CA LEU A 52 1.20 13.79 -5.91
C LEU A 52 1.16 12.90 -4.67
N ILE A 53 2.28 12.32 -4.21
CA ILE A 53 2.35 11.92 -2.79
C ILE A 53 2.58 13.20 -1.95
N THR A 54 1.61 14.11 -1.99
CA THR A 54 1.38 14.98 -0.85
C THR A 54 1.12 14.06 0.33
N HIS A 55 2.03 14.05 1.30
CA HIS A 55 1.79 13.45 2.62
C HIS A 55 0.71 14.26 3.35
N GLN A 56 -0.51 14.28 2.79
CA GLN A 56 -1.68 14.82 3.43
C GLN A 56 -1.96 13.89 4.61
N LYS A 57 -1.73 14.38 5.82
CA LYS A 57 -2.15 13.69 7.05
C LYS A 57 -3.67 13.65 7.02
N LEU A 58 -4.23 12.61 6.40
CA LEU A 58 -5.67 12.38 6.36
C LEU A 58 -6.15 12.30 7.81
N ILE A 59 -7.02 13.23 8.18
CA ILE A 59 -7.72 13.16 9.45
C ILE A 59 -8.54 11.87 9.38
N HIS A 60 -8.57 11.10 10.47
CA HIS A 60 -9.22 9.79 10.49
C HIS A 60 -10.69 9.83 10.01
N GLY A 61 -11.36 10.97 10.15
CA GLY A 61 -12.70 11.21 9.60
C GLY A 61 -12.75 11.29 8.07
N ASP A 62 -11.79 11.94 7.43
CA ASP A 62 -11.77 12.09 5.97
C ASP A 62 -11.45 10.77 5.27
N ALA A 63 -10.47 10.01 5.78
CA ALA A 63 -10.18 8.67 5.29
C ALA A 63 -11.39 7.72 5.36
N LEU A 64 -12.26 7.92 6.34
CA LEU A 64 -13.47 7.12 6.50
C LEU A 64 -14.51 7.43 5.41
N VAL A 65 -14.77 8.71 5.13
CA VAL A 65 -15.72 9.11 4.09
C VAL A 65 -15.29 8.55 2.72
N HIS A 66 -13.98 8.59 2.43
CA HIS A 66 -13.43 8.02 1.20
C HIS A 66 -13.60 6.51 1.11
N THR A 67 -13.38 5.77 2.22
CA THR A 67 -13.56 4.31 2.23
C THR A 67 -15.02 3.88 2.08
N GLU A 68 -15.97 4.61 2.69
CA GLU A 68 -17.41 4.31 2.51
C GLU A 68 -17.89 4.62 1.08
N ALA A 69 -17.42 5.71 0.48
CA ALA A 69 -17.71 6.04 -0.92
C ALA A 69 -17.18 4.95 -1.88
N LEU A 70 -15.95 4.48 -1.66
CA LEU A 70 -15.36 3.38 -2.44
C LEU A 70 -16.17 2.09 -2.31
N LEU A 71 -16.55 1.70 -1.09
CA LEU A 71 -17.35 0.48 -0.88
C LEU A 71 -18.73 0.57 -1.52
N ASN A 72 -19.31 1.76 -1.62
CA ASN A 72 -20.58 1.96 -2.32
C ASN A 72 -20.44 1.93 -3.83
N TYR A 73 -19.34 2.46 -4.36
CA TYR A 73 -19.00 2.32 -5.78
C TYR A 73 -18.85 0.84 -6.16
N MET A 74 -18.06 0.07 -5.41
CA MET A 74 -17.84 -1.36 -5.67
C MET A 74 -19.12 -2.19 -5.56
N LYS A 75 -20.09 -1.79 -4.74
CA LYS A 75 -21.39 -2.48 -4.63
C LYS A 75 -22.31 -2.23 -5.83
N GLN A 76 -22.09 -1.16 -6.59
CA GLN A 76 -22.91 -0.78 -7.74
C GLN A 76 -22.45 -1.43 -9.04
N GLU A 77 -21.25 -2.01 -9.08
CA GLU A 77 -20.79 -2.77 -10.24
C GLU A 77 -21.71 -3.96 -10.50
N ASP A 78 -22.18 -4.10 -11.73
CA ASP A 78 -23.12 -5.15 -12.15
C ASP A 78 -22.46 -6.54 -12.19
N GLU A 79 -21.12 -6.59 -12.30
CA GLU A 79 -20.33 -7.81 -12.44
C GLU A 79 -19.98 -8.49 -11.11
N ILE A 80 -20.30 -7.89 -9.96
CA ILE A 80 -19.93 -8.46 -8.66
C ILE A 80 -20.78 -9.68 -8.30
N THR A 81 -20.09 -10.73 -7.88
CA THR A 81 -20.69 -12.00 -7.45
C THR A 81 -21.46 -11.83 -6.14
N PRO A 82 -22.42 -12.73 -5.83
CA PRO A 82 -23.13 -12.72 -4.55
C PRO A 82 -22.18 -12.83 -3.34
N ALA A 83 -21.08 -13.58 -3.46
CA ALA A 83 -20.08 -13.73 -2.40
C ALA A 83 -19.34 -12.42 -2.13
N GLU A 84 -18.96 -11.69 -3.18
CA GLU A 84 -18.34 -10.37 -3.07
C GLU A 84 -19.30 -9.34 -2.45
N LYS A 85 -20.58 -9.36 -2.84
CA LYS A 85 -21.62 -8.51 -2.18
C LYS A 85 -21.68 -8.76 -0.68
N MET A 86 -21.61 -10.02 -0.25
CA MET A 86 -21.59 -10.38 1.17
C MET A 86 -20.30 -9.88 1.86
N LEU A 87 -19.14 -10.03 1.22
CA LEU A 87 -17.87 -9.53 1.73
C LEU A 87 -17.90 -7.99 1.91
N LEU A 88 -18.34 -7.26 0.89
CA LEU A 88 -18.46 -5.79 0.92
C LEU A 88 -19.41 -5.32 2.03
N ARG A 89 -20.52 -6.04 2.25
CA ARG A 89 -21.44 -5.76 3.36
C ARG A 89 -20.77 -5.98 4.73
N ASN A 90 -20.02 -7.07 4.89
CA ASN A 90 -19.30 -7.37 6.13
C ASN A 90 -18.24 -6.31 6.43
N LEU A 91 -17.43 -5.95 5.43
CA LEU A 91 -16.42 -4.89 5.54
C LEU A 91 -17.04 -3.54 5.96
N SER A 92 -18.15 -3.17 5.33
CA SER A 92 -18.90 -1.95 5.69
C SER A 92 -19.34 -1.97 7.17
N SER A 93 -19.77 -3.13 7.66
CA SER A 93 -20.19 -3.28 9.05
C SER A 93 -19.02 -3.14 10.03
N ILE A 94 -17.87 -3.75 9.73
CA ILE A 94 -16.66 -3.69 10.56
C ILE A 94 -16.16 -2.26 10.67
N ILE A 95 -16.05 -1.58 9.53
CA ILE A 95 -15.57 -0.19 9.47
C ILE A 95 -16.47 0.72 10.30
N ARG A 96 -17.80 0.67 10.09
CA ARG A 96 -18.76 1.45 10.89
C ARG A 96 -18.68 1.14 12.38
N GLY A 97 -18.47 -0.11 12.77
CA GLY A 97 -18.25 -0.49 14.17
C GLY A 97 -17.06 0.24 14.78
N ARG A 98 -15.90 0.18 14.11
CA ARG A 98 -14.66 0.86 14.56
C ARG A 98 -14.82 2.37 14.66
N VAL A 99 -15.57 2.98 13.75
CA VAL A 99 -15.86 4.42 13.78
C VAL A 99 -16.67 4.79 15.00
N ASN A 100 -17.75 4.04 15.26
CA ASN A 100 -18.61 4.29 16.41
C ASN A 100 -17.84 4.14 17.74
N GLU A 101 -16.91 3.19 17.82
CA GLU A 101 -16.02 3.03 18.98
C GLU A 101 -15.08 4.24 19.17
N LYS A 102 -14.45 4.71 18.09
CA LYS A 102 -13.57 5.89 18.12
C LYS A 102 -14.30 7.18 18.48
N GLN A 103 -15.53 7.37 17.98
CA GLN A 103 -16.38 8.51 18.34
C GLN A 103 -16.76 8.51 19.83
N LYS A 104 -17.06 7.33 20.40
CA LYS A 104 -17.31 7.20 21.84
C LYS A 104 -16.08 7.52 22.68
N GLN A 105 -14.88 7.11 22.24
CA GLN A 105 -13.63 7.43 22.93
C GLN A 105 -13.34 8.94 22.94
N THR A 106 -13.60 9.62 21.83
CA THR A 106 -13.37 11.07 21.69
C THR A 106 -14.43 11.92 22.38
N SER A 107 -15.66 11.42 22.55
CA SER A 107 -16.74 12.15 23.24
C SER A 107 -16.70 12.04 24.78
N ASN A 108 -15.83 11.18 25.33
CA ASN A 108 -15.66 10.99 26.79
C ASN A 108 -14.48 11.80 27.37
N ILE A 109 -13.90 12.71 26.59
CA ILE A 109 -12.85 13.66 26.99
C ILE A 109 -13.46 15.06 26.97
#